data_AF-A0A6S6TZD5-F1
#
_entry.id   AF-A0A6S6TZD5-F1
#
_cell.length_a   1.000
_cell.length_b   1.000
_cell.length_c   1.000
_cell.angle_alpha   90.00
_cell.angle_beta   90.00
_cell.angle_gamma   90.00
#
_symmetry.space_group_name_H-M   'P 1'
#
loop_
_entity.id
_entity.type
_entity.pdbx_description
1 polymer ?
#
loop_
_entity_poly.entity_id
_entity_poly.type
_entity_poly.pdbx_seq_one_letter_code
_entity_poly.pdbx_strand_id
1 'polypeptide(L)'
;MKLKNFAVASLTTLLLVGCGSSSSTPTSVDLTSSLDLPDEKTFIFFDNESSDQYLYNTTSDTNMDMNTDENATYNMTGKTGKLIRWDHETTAGVDQKIVMLNYDFDINNGDLTYNDFKYLGHFHEEDNVNVFASHSNEEFDPAISSDAKKATLISLNTHLREQEEIKKEIAEAIPSTEELCNFYAFEHDHEDENTTEEEHAGAAHIALTKSGKVYVYHEEEGTEGLTQEGSAFALEGVSTCEEDRSSIVKASDYGVYIFSAESQTLYLVDSHGEDFHRHSKWTGSKFLPTNFTPTEFVGIGESDDHDHNETY
;
A
#
# COMPACT_ATOMS: atom_id res chain seq x y z
N MET A 1 44.03 43.08 34.11
CA MET A 1 43.92 42.04 35.15
C MET A 1 42.44 41.90 35.52
N LYS A 2 41.84 40.72 35.24
CA LYS A 2 40.57 40.11 35.72
C LYS A 2 39.38 41.04 36.09
N LEU A 3 38.31 41.05 35.27
CA LEU A 3 37.06 40.24 35.34
C LEU A 3 36.00 40.79 36.33
N LYS A 4 34.80 41.11 35.82
CA LYS A 4 33.56 40.30 36.04
C LYS A 4 32.34 40.92 35.36
N ASN A 5 31.64 40.08 34.60
CA ASN A 5 30.26 40.24 34.14
C ASN A 5 29.29 40.32 35.32
N PHE A 6 28.15 41.00 35.14
CA PHE A 6 26.83 40.45 35.42
C PHE A 6 25.77 41.25 34.65
N ALA A 7 24.98 40.55 33.84
CA ALA A 7 23.78 41.04 33.18
C ALA A 7 22.57 40.81 34.08
N VAL A 8 21.58 41.71 34.04
CA VAL A 8 20.20 41.44 34.46
C VAL A 8 19.27 42.09 33.43
N ALA A 9 18.35 41.25 32.93
CA ALA A 9 17.39 41.52 31.87
C ALA A 9 16.29 42.51 32.29
N SER A 10 15.85 43.33 31.33
CA SER A 10 14.59 44.09 31.42
C SER A 10 13.47 43.28 30.78
N LEU A 11 12.46 42.95 31.58
CA LEU A 11 11.19 42.38 31.14
C LEU A 11 10.26 43.55 30.81
N THR A 12 9.90 43.73 29.54
CA THR A 12 8.91 44.71 29.11
C THR A 12 7.58 44.01 28.92
N THR A 13 6.60 44.32 29.78
CA THR A 13 5.22 43.86 29.66
C THR A 13 4.34 45.02 29.21
N LEU A 14 3.85 44.95 27.98
CA LEU A 14 2.68 45.66 27.44
C LEU A 14 2.09 44.70 26.40
N LEU A 15 0.84 44.27 26.48
CA LEU A 15 -0.31 45.08 26.09
C LEU A 15 -1.62 44.64 26.74
N LEU A 16 -2.51 45.62 26.77
CA LEU A 16 -3.85 45.68 27.33
C LEU A 16 -4.91 44.80 26.67
N VAL A 17 -5.91 44.55 27.50
CA VAL A 17 -7.26 43.96 27.36
C VAL A 17 -8.15 44.65 26.31
N GLY A 18 -9.09 43.89 25.72
CA GLY A 18 -10.25 44.46 24.99
C GLY A 18 -11.31 43.45 24.49
N CYS A 19 -12.33 43.22 25.32
CA CYS A 19 -13.68 42.62 25.16
C CYS A 19 -14.23 42.11 23.82
N GLY A 20 -14.97 40.99 23.90
CA GLY A 20 -16.08 40.66 23.00
C GLY A 20 -16.74 39.30 23.28
N SER A 21 -17.69 39.25 24.21
CA SER A 21 -18.52 38.06 24.49
C SER A 21 -19.41 37.69 23.30
N SER A 22 -19.43 36.40 22.94
CA SER A 22 -20.57 35.73 22.33
C SER A 22 -20.60 34.31 22.89
N SER A 23 -21.62 34.03 23.69
CA SER A 23 -21.88 32.73 24.27
C SER A 23 -22.51 31.82 23.23
N SER A 24 -21.77 30.80 22.78
CA SER A 24 -22.33 29.59 22.20
C SER A 24 -21.99 28.44 23.14
N THR A 25 -23.04 27.78 23.61
CA THR A 25 -23.00 26.49 24.29
C THR A 25 -22.07 25.54 23.54
N PRO A 26 -21.20 24.77 24.20
CA PRO A 26 -20.42 23.75 23.51
C PRO A 26 -21.40 22.64 23.11
N THR A 27 -21.93 22.72 21.90
CA THR A 27 -22.32 21.51 21.18
C THR A 27 -21.07 20.66 21.13
N SER A 28 -21.20 19.44 21.66
CA SER A 28 -20.22 18.38 21.58
C SER A 28 -19.45 18.48 20.28
N VAL A 29 -18.15 18.76 20.38
CA VAL A 29 -17.23 18.51 19.29
C VAL A 29 -17.36 17.02 19.04
N ASP A 30 -18.05 16.67 17.96
CA ASP A 30 -18.05 15.33 17.43
C ASP A 30 -16.58 15.05 17.07
N LEU A 31 -15.94 14.22 17.89
CA LEU A 31 -14.54 13.82 17.75
C LEU A 31 -14.43 12.69 16.73
N THR A 32 -15.20 12.73 15.65
CA THR A 32 -14.92 11.95 14.46
C THR A 32 -14.08 12.86 13.56
N SER A 33 -12.78 12.96 13.87
CA SER A 33 -11.81 13.38 12.86
C SER A 33 -11.78 12.28 11.81
N SER A 34 -12.75 12.28 10.88
CA SER A 34 -12.77 11.33 9.78
C SER A 34 -11.41 11.39 9.12
N LEU A 35 -10.75 10.24 9.02
CA LEU A 35 -9.53 10.16 8.26
C LEU A 35 -9.91 10.46 6.81
N ASP A 36 -9.29 11.48 6.22
CA ASP A 36 -9.48 11.85 4.82
C ASP A 36 -8.77 10.85 3.89
N LEU A 37 -8.95 9.55 4.17
CA LEU A 37 -8.52 8.46 3.32
C LEU A 37 -9.65 8.19 2.31
N PRO A 38 -9.34 8.01 1.02
CA PRO A 38 -10.32 7.54 0.04
C PRO A 38 -11.06 6.28 0.53
N ASP A 39 -12.38 6.28 0.34
CA ASP A 39 -13.27 5.16 0.66
C ASP A 39 -12.95 3.92 -0.21
N GLU A 40 -13.64 2.81 0.06
CA GLU A 40 -13.65 1.59 -0.76
C GLU A 40 -12.34 0.80 -0.77
N LYS A 41 -11.45 1.05 0.20
CA LYS A 41 -10.25 0.25 0.42
C LYS A 41 -10.29 -0.46 1.76
N THR A 42 -9.80 -1.69 1.73
CA THR A 42 -9.48 -2.46 2.92
C THR A 42 -7.97 -2.65 2.99
N PHE A 43 -7.41 -2.14 4.08
CA PHE A 43 -6.00 -2.14 4.38
C PHE A 43 -5.68 -3.22 5.39
N ILE A 44 -4.70 -4.07 5.10
CA ILE A 44 -4.19 -5.06 6.05
C ILE A 44 -2.80 -4.62 6.48
N PHE A 45 -2.66 -4.40 7.77
CA PHE A 45 -1.41 -4.05 8.41
C PHE A 45 -0.89 -5.24 9.20
N PHE A 46 0.42 -5.45 9.13
CA PHE A 46 1.05 -6.62 9.69
C PHE A 46 2.33 -6.26 10.44
N ASP A 47 2.49 -6.83 11.63
CA ASP A 47 3.73 -6.78 12.41
C ASP A 47 4.41 -8.15 12.36
N ASN A 48 5.50 -8.25 11.58
CA ASN A 48 6.31 -9.46 11.45
C ASN A 48 6.97 -9.89 12.76
N GLU A 49 7.18 -8.99 13.74
CA GLU A 49 7.81 -9.33 15.02
C GLU A 49 6.83 -10.06 15.96
N SER A 50 5.59 -9.59 16.04
CA SER A 50 4.55 -10.17 16.91
C SER A 50 3.67 -11.21 16.21
N SER A 51 3.67 -11.23 14.88
CA SER A 51 2.70 -11.93 14.02
C SER A 51 1.28 -11.33 14.07
N ASP A 52 1.09 -10.15 14.67
CA ASP A 52 -0.24 -9.53 14.78
C ASP A 52 -0.66 -8.89 13.45
N GLN A 53 -1.91 -9.13 13.05
CA GLN A 53 -2.54 -8.51 11.87
C GLN A 53 -3.79 -7.71 12.22
N TYR A 54 -3.96 -6.58 11.56
CA TYR A 54 -5.16 -5.74 11.65
C TYR A 54 -5.66 -5.37 10.27
N LEU A 55 -6.96 -5.53 10.07
CA LEU A 55 -7.69 -5.00 8.93
C LEU A 55 -8.21 -3.61 9.29
N TYR A 56 -8.10 -2.65 8.40
CA TYR A 56 -8.70 -1.32 8.50
C TYR A 56 -9.52 -1.03 7.24
N ASN A 57 -10.79 -0.70 7.41
CA ASN A 57 -11.72 -0.42 6.33
C ASN A 57 -11.90 1.10 6.22
N THR A 58 -11.52 1.68 5.08
CA THR A 58 -11.52 3.15 4.90
C THR A 58 -12.94 3.73 4.89
N THR A 59 -13.91 3.02 4.29
CA THR A 59 -15.32 3.45 4.22
C THR A 59 -15.99 3.56 5.59
N SER A 60 -15.77 2.59 6.46
CA SER A 60 -16.38 2.55 7.79
C SER A 60 -15.55 3.23 8.88
N ASP A 61 -14.28 3.55 8.57
CA ASP A 61 -13.29 4.05 9.53
C ASP A 61 -13.16 3.12 10.76
N THR A 62 -13.14 1.80 10.51
CA THR A 62 -13.02 0.79 11.57
C THR A 62 -11.83 -0.13 11.35
N ASN A 63 -11.21 -0.54 12.45
CA ASN A 63 -10.23 -1.62 12.43
C ASN A 63 -10.78 -2.88 13.10
N MET A 64 -10.19 -4.01 12.71
CA MET A 64 -10.58 -5.34 13.11
C MET A 64 -9.31 -6.17 13.36
N ASP A 65 -9.27 -6.82 14.51
CA ASP A 65 -8.19 -7.75 14.87
C ASP A 65 -8.34 -9.04 14.05
N MET A 66 -7.32 -9.38 13.26
CA MET A 66 -7.32 -10.57 12.40
C MET A 66 -6.71 -11.82 13.09
N ASN A 67 -6.26 -11.69 14.33
CA ASN A 67 -5.63 -12.75 15.09
C ASN A 67 -6.65 -13.55 15.89
N THR A 68 -7.78 -12.93 16.22
CA THR A 68 -8.86 -13.56 16.98
C THR A 68 -10.14 -13.59 16.15
N ASP A 69 -10.43 -14.73 15.54
CA ASP A 69 -11.76 -14.99 15.00
C ASP A 69 -12.36 -16.23 15.66
N GLU A 70 -13.42 -16.01 16.43
CA GLU A 70 -14.22 -17.08 17.02
C GLU A 70 -15.09 -17.80 15.95
N ASN A 71 -15.26 -17.20 14.76
CA ASN A 71 -16.09 -17.67 13.64
C ASN A 71 -15.29 -18.19 12.41
N ALA A 72 -13.96 -18.25 12.49
CA ALA A 72 -13.04 -18.93 11.56
C ALA A 72 -12.91 -18.40 10.10
N THR A 73 -13.41 -17.20 9.81
CA THR A 73 -13.22 -16.50 8.52
C THR A 73 -11.75 -16.12 8.27
N TYR A 74 -11.01 -15.79 9.33
CA TYR A 74 -9.56 -15.62 9.30
C TYR A 74 -8.95 -15.86 10.70
N ASN A 75 -7.87 -16.65 10.80
CA ASN A 75 -7.09 -16.73 12.05
C ASN A 75 -5.63 -16.57 11.70
N MET A 76 -5.09 -15.38 11.88
CA MET A 76 -3.72 -15.05 11.48
C MET A 76 -2.68 -15.28 12.56
N THR A 77 -3.10 -15.78 13.73
CA THR A 77 -2.21 -16.03 14.88
C THR A 77 -0.97 -16.83 14.48
N GLY A 78 0.21 -16.27 14.77
CA GLY A 78 1.51 -16.92 14.59
C GLY A 78 1.93 -17.12 13.13
N LYS A 79 1.25 -16.47 12.17
CA LYS A 79 1.67 -16.47 10.77
C LYS A 79 2.60 -15.29 10.52
N THR A 80 3.79 -15.60 10.01
CA THR A 80 4.78 -14.61 9.55
C THR A 80 5.20 -14.88 8.11
N GLY A 81 5.58 -13.83 7.41
CA GLY A 81 5.84 -13.91 5.98
C GLY A 81 5.93 -12.55 5.30
N LYS A 82 5.99 -12.57 3.98
CA LYS A 82 5.92 -11.40 3.11
C LYS A 82 4.50 -11.29 2.54
N LEU A 83 3.86 -10.14 2.70
CA LEU A 83 2.57 -9.87 2.08
C LEU A 83 2.75 -9.34 0.66
N ILE A 84 1.95 -9.90 -0.26
CA ILE A 84 1.81 -9.37 -1.61
C ILE A 84 0.33 -9.14 -1.93
N ARG A 85 0.06 -8.10 -2.74
CA ARG A 85 -1.19 -7.93 -3.47
C ARG A 85 -1.06 -8.65 -4.80
N TRP A 86 -2.12 -9.32 -5.22
CA TRP A 86 -2.21 -9.95 -6.53
C TRP A 86 -3.55 -9.64 -7.15
N ASP A 87 -3.53 -8.95 -8.29
CA ASP A 87 -4.71 -8.70 -9.11
C ASP A 87 -4.90 -9.93 -10.01
N HIS A 88 -5.77 -10.84 -9.59
CA HIS A 88 -5.97 -12.11 -10.28
C HIS A 88 -7.02 -11.94 -11.38
N GLU A 89 -6.54 -11.84 -12.61
CA GLU A 89 -7.40 -11.81 -13.79
C GLU A 89 -8.18 -13.10 -13.98
N THR A 90 -9.50 -12.97 -14.08
CA THR A 90 -10.42 -14.06 -14.36
C THR A 90 -11.36 -13.69 -15.50
N THR A 91 -12.10 -14.68 -16.02
CA THR A 91 -13.15 -14.42 -17.01
C THR A 91 -14.31 -13.54 -16.50
N ALA A 92 -14.38 -13.31 -15.19
CA ALA A 92 -15.41 -12.48 -14.56
C ALA A 92 -14.93 -11.06 -14.27
N GLY A 93 -13.62 -10.79 -14.36
CA GLY A 93 -13.00 -9.54 -13.94
C GLY A 93 -11.74 -9.78 -13.12
N VAL A 94 -11.25 -8.71 -12.49
CA VAL A 94 -10.04 -8.71 -11.64
C VAL A 94 -10.43 -8.95 -10.19
N ASP A 95 -9.99 -10.08 -9.65
CA ASP A 95 -10.21 -10.47 -8.26
C ASP A 95 -8.96 -10.12 -7.44
N GLN A 96 -9.06 -9.13 -6.54
CA GLN A 96 -7.93 -8.65 -5.75
C GLN A 96 -7.65 -9.54 -4.54
N LYS A 97 -6.43 -10.08 -4.50
CA LYS A 97 -6.01 -11.08 -3.53
C LYS A 97 -4.82 -10.60 -2.72
N ILE A 98 -4.71 -11.11 -1.51
CA ILE A 98 -3.54 -10.97 -0.65
C ILE A 98 -2.98 -12.36 -0.42
N VAL A 99 -1.66 -12.52 -0.60
CA VAL A 99 -0.97 -13.77 -0.29
C VAL A 99 0.13 -13.50 0.71
N MET A 100 0.16 -14.25 1.81
CA MET A 100 1.29 -14.24 2.74
C MET A 100 2.25 -15.36 2.37
N LEU A 101 3.32 -15.01 1.68
CA LEU A 101 4.40 -15.92 1.30
C LEU A 101 5.29 -16.23 2.51
N ASN A 102 5.92 -17.41 2.52
CA ASN A 102 7.01 -17.65 3.46
C ASN A 102 8.14 -16.64 3.23
N TYR A 103 8.77 -16.21 4.32
CA TYR A 103 9.78 -15.15 4.29
C TYR A 103 11.00 -15.48 3.41
N ASP A 104 11.36 -16.76 3.30
CA ASP A 104 12.48 -17.27 2.53
C ASP A 104 12.10 -17.75 1.12
N PHE A 105 10.84 -17.57 0.71
CA PHE A 105 10.42 -17.93 -0.64
C PHE A 105 11.04 -17.01 -1.68
N ASP A 106 11.54 -17.62 -2.76
CA ASP A 106 12.14 -16.95 -3.91
C ASP A 106 11.73 -17.71 -5.17
N ILE A 107 10.92 -17.06 -6.00
CA ILE A 107 10.38 -17.61 -7.25
C ILE A 107 11.49 -17.99 -8.25
N ASN A 108 12.68 -17.40 -8.12
CA ASN A 108 13.83 -17.75 -8.95
C ASN A 108 14.43 -19.12 -8.60
N ASN A 109 14.13 -19.65 -7.40
CA ASN A 109 14.58 -20.97 -6.95
C ASN A 109 13.57 -22.09 -7.25
N GLY A 110 12.38 -21.77 -7.75
CA GLY A 110 11.37 -22.73 -8.14
C GLY A 110 9.96 -22.16 -8.01
N ASP A 111 9.00 -22.84 -8.64
CA ASP A 111 7.60 -22.47 -8.54
C ASP A 111 7.10 -22.63 -7.09
N LEU A 112 6.30 -21.66 -6.65
CA LEU A 112 5.50 -21.68 -5.45
C LEU A 112 4.61 -22.92 -5.42
N THR A 113 4.66 -23.62 -4.29
CA THR A 113 3.76 -24.71 -3.93
C THR A 113 2.91 -24.33 -2.72
N TYR A 114 1.97 -25.21 -2.35
CA TYR A 114 1.15 -25.03 -1.15
C TYR A 114 1.95 -24.97 0.17
N ASN A 115 3.24 -25.35 0.19
CA ASN A 115 4.07 -25.23 1.39
C ASN A 115 4.73 -23.84 1.53
N ASP A 116 4.69 -23.03 0.48
CA ASP A 116 5.50 -21.82 0.35
C ASP A 116 4.74 -20.54 0.74
N PHE A 117 3.48 -20.66 1.17
CA PHE A 117 2.67 -19.55 1.68
C PHE A 117 1.81 -20.00 2.87
N LYS A 118 1.29 -19.04 3.64
CA LYS A 118 0.48 -19.27 4.84
C LYS A 118 -1.01 -19.22 4.57
N TYR A 119 -1.44 -18.22 3.81
CA TYR A 119 -2.84 -18.04 3.43
C TYR A 119 -2.96 -17.19 2.16
N LEU A 120 -4.13 -17.28 1.54
CA LEU A 120 -4.59 -16.40 0.48
C LEU A 120 -5.92 -15.77 0.95
N GLY A 121 -5.99 -14.45 1.05
CA GLY A 121 -7.18 -13.71 1.48
C GLY A 121 -7.76 -12.87 0.35
N HIS A 122 -9.09 -12.80 0.27
CA HIS A 122 -9.82 -12.01 -0.72
C HIS A 122 -11.28 -11.83 -0.29
N PHE A 123 -12.03 -10.98 -1.00
CA PHE A 123 -13.44 -10.77 -0.71
C PHE A 123 -14.33 -11.84 -1.36
N HIS A 124 -15.33 -12.27 -0.62
CA HIS A 124 -16.42 -13.10 -1.11
C HIS A 124 -17.74 -12.35 -1.01
N GLU A 125 -18.61 -12.51 -2.00
CA GLU A 125 -19.98 -12.04 -1.91
C GLU A 125 -20.82 -13.04 -1.11
N GLU A 126 -21.26 -12.64 0.09
CA GLU A 126 -22.18 -13.40 0.94
C GLU A 126 -23.42 -12.56 1.23
N ASP A 127 -24.61 -13.05 0.84
CA ASP A 127 -25.88 -12.34 1.02
C ASP A 127 -25.90 -10.88 0.46
N ASN A 128 -25.19 -10.62 -0.65
CA ASN A 128 -24.96 -9.31 -1.27
C ASN A 128 -24.10 -8.35 -0.41
N VAL A 129 -23.24 -8.90 0.45
CA VAL A 129 -22.24 -8.14 1.22
C VAL A 129 -20.87 -8.74 0.92
N ASN A 130 -19.88 -7.90 0.69
CA ASN A 130 -18.50 -8.34 0.54
C ASN A 130 -17.90 -8.64 1.91
N VAL A 131 -17.47 -9.88 2.09
CA VAL A 131 -16.86 -10.38 3.33
C VAL A 131 -15.44 -10.83 3.02
N PHE A 132 -14.47 -10.26 3.72
CA PHE A 132 -13.09 -10.72 3.63
C PHE A 132 -12.96 -12.11 4.26
N ALA A 133 -12.48 -13.09 3.49
CA ALA A 133 -12.19 -14.43 3.99
C ALA A 133 -10.80 -14.89 3.54
N SER A 134 -10.26 -15.87 4.25
CA SER A 134 -8.95 -16.44 3.94
C SER A 134 -9.00 -17.95 3.70
N HIS A 135 -8.25 -18.39 2.71
CA HIS A 135 -7.99 -19.78 2.39
C HIS A 135 -6.67 -20.21 3.01
N SER A 136 -6.66 -21.37 3.68
CA SER A 136 -5.41 -21.94 4.17
C SER A 136 -4.58 -22.47 3.01
N ASN A 137 -3.27 -22.59 3.21
CA ASN A 137 -2.40 -23.18 2.22
C ASN A 137 -2.71 -24.68 1.98
N GLU A 138 -3.18 -25.40 3.00
CA GLU A 138 -3.56 -26.83 2.92
C GLU A 138 -4.64 -27.09 1.87
N GLU A 139 -5.53 -26.12 1.65
CA GLU A 139 -6.56 -26.18 0.62
C GLU A 139 -6.01 -26.34 -0.81
N PHE A 140 -4.73 -26.03 -1.01
CA PHE A 140 -4.04 -26.09 -2.29
C PHE A 140 -3.14 -27.33 -2.42
N ASP A 141 -3.12 -28.24 -1.44
CA ASP A 141 -2.39 -29.51 -1.54
C ASP A 141 -2.87 -30.31 -2.78
N PRO A 142 -1.98 -30.68 -3.72
CA PRO A 142 -2.33 -31.43 -4.93
C PRO A 142 -3.14 -32.72 -4.70
N ALA A 143 -3.02 -33.34 -3.51
CA ALA A 143 -3.75 -34.54 -3.15
C ALA A 143 -5.26 -34.31 -2.93
N ILE A 144 -5.66 -33.09 -2.57
CA ILE A 144 -7.05 -32.75 -2.22
C ILE A 144 -7.61 -31.55 -3.01
N SER A 145 -6.75 -30.74 -3.62
CA SER A 145 -7.14 -29.51 -4.30
C SER A 145 -7.89 -29.77 -5.60
N SER A 146 -8.88 -28.91 -5.85
CA SER A 146 -9.62 -28.88 -7.11
C SER A 146 -8.75 -28.40 -8.26
N ASP A 147 -9.17 -28.66 -9.50
CA ASP A 147 -8.47 -28.16 -10.68
C ASP A 147 -8.43 -26.62 -10.73
N ALA A 148 -9.47 -25.95 -10.22
CA ALA A 148 -9.50 -24.50 -10.08
C ALA A 148 -8.37 -23.99 -9.18
N LYS A 149 -8.18 -24.59 -7.99
CA LYS A 149 -7.10 -24.18 -7.06
C LYS A 149 -5.71 -24.46 -7.63
N LYS A 150 -5.55 -25.54 -8.40
CA LYS A 150 -4.30 -25.81 -9.12
C LYS A 150 -4.02 -24.76 -10.19
N ALA A 151 -5.05 -24.34 -10.94
CA ALA A 151 -4.93 -23.26 -11.91
C ALA A 151 -4.60 -21.91 -11.23
N THR A 152 -5.21 -21.61 -10.09
CA THR A 152 -4.86 -20.42 -9.27
C THR A 152 -3.39 -20.42 -8.87
N LEU A 153 -2.83 -21.55 -8.41
CA LEU A 153 -1.38 -21.61 -8.10
C LEU A 153 -0.50 -21.41 -9.34
N ILE A 154 -0.90 -21.92 -10.50
CA ILE A 154 -0.16 -21.69 -11.75
C ILE A 154 -0.18 -20.21 -12.10
N SER A 155 -1.34 -19.56 -12.02
CA SER A 155 -1.48 -18.13 -12.30
C SER A 155 -0.70 -17.26 -11.31
N LEU A 156 -0.71 -17.59 -10.02
CA LEU A 156 0.12 -16.91 -9.01
C LEU A 156 1.62 -17.04 -9.32
N ASN A 157 2.08 -18.21 -9.78
CA ASN A 157 3.48 -18.39 -10.20
C ASN A 157 3.85 -17.52 -11.40
N THR A 158 2.96 -17.39 -12.37
CA THR A 158 3.14 -16.46 -13.51
C THR A 158 3.28 -15.03 -13.01
N HIS A 159 2.33 -14.57 -12.20
CA HIS A 159 2.37 -13.22 -11.61
C HIS A 159 3.67 -12.95 -10.85
N LEU A 160 4.12 -13.88 -9.99
CA LEU A 160 5.37 -13.73 -9.23
C LEU A 160 6.61 -13.61 -10.13
N ARG A 161 6.63 -14.32 -11.27
CA ARG A 161 7.73 -14.23 -12.24
C ARG A 161 7.74 -12.89 -12.96
N GLU A 162 6.57 -12.43 -13.39
CA GLU A 162 6.40 -11.12 -14.03
C GLU A 162 6.82 -9.99 -13.09
N GLN A 163 6.44 -10.06 -11.81
CA GLN A 163 6.88 -9.09 -10.80
C GLN A 163 8.41 -9.09 -10.62
N GLU A 164 9.10 -10.23 -10.69
CA GLU A 164 10.58 -10.26 -10.63
C GLU A 164 11.24 -9.68 -11.90
N GLU A 165 10.62 -9.86 -13.07
CA GLU A 165 11.09 -9.24 -14.32
C GLU A 165 10.98 -7.72 -14.25
N ILE A 166 9.82 -7.20 -13.82
CA ILE A 166 9.57 -5.76 -13.59
C ILE A 166 10.54 -5.21 -12.53
N LYS A 167 10.70 -5.92 -11.41
CA LYS A 167 11.63 -5.54 -10.33
C LYS A 167 13.03 -5.32 -10.87
N LYS A 168 13.50 -6.23 -11.72
CA LYS A 168 14.83 -6.16 -12.32
C LYS A 168 14.95 -4.97 -13.26
N GLU A 169 13.97 -4.73 -14.12
CA GLU A 169 13.97 -3.60 -15.05
C GLU A 169 14.03 -2.26 -14.31
N ILE A 170 13.18 -2.07 -13.29
CA ILE A 170 13.18 -0.87 -12.44
C ILE A 170 14.52 -0.73 -11.71
N ALA A 171 15.08 -1.82 -11.18
CA ALA A 171 16.36 -1.79 -10.49
C ALA A 171 17.52 -1.37 -11.41
N GLU A 172 17.47 -1.72 -12.71
CA GLU A 172 18.45 -1.30 -13.70
C GLU A 172 18.31 0.18 -14.10
N ALA A 173 17.10 0.74 -14.00
CA ALA A 173 16.80 2.14 -14.32
C ALA A 173 17.13 3.14 -13.18
N ILE A 174 17.20 2.66 -11.93
CA ILE A 174 17.55 3.48 -10.77
C ILE A 174 19.01 3.99 -10.87
N PRO A 175 19.30 5.25 -10.49
CA PRO A 175 20.67 5.76 -10.47
C PRO A 175 21.62 4.88 -9.65
N SER A 176 22.83 4.64 -10.13
CA SER A 176 23.82 3.75 -9.49
C SER A 176 24.28 4.14 -8.07
N THR A 177 23.87 5.31 -7.58
CA THR A 177 24.07 5.75 -6.18
C THR A 177 22.95 5.31 -5.24
N GLU A 178 21.91 4.68 -5.76
CA GLU A 178 20.71 4.23 -5.07
C GLU A 178 20.53 2.71 -5.28
N GLU A 179 19.71 2.10 -4.43
CA GLU A 179 19.30 0.70 -4.55
C GLU A 179 17.77 0.62 -4.41
N LEU A 180 17.12 -0.25 -5.18
CA LEU A 180 15.68 -0.48 -5.08
C LEU A 180 15.32 -1.04 -3.68
N CYS A 181 14.28 -0.50 -3.07
CA CYS A 181 13.65 -1.01 -1.86
C CYS A 181 12.34 -1.72 -2.19
N ASN A 182 11.41 -1.03 -2.85
CA ASN A 182 10.12 -1.57 -3.25
C ASN A 182 9.64 -0.86 -4.53
N PHE A 183 8.68 -1.44 -5.25
CA PHE A 183 8.19 -0.88 -6.51
C PHE A 183 6.69 -1.15 -6.70
N TYR A 184 6.10 -0.44 -7.65
CA TYR A 184 4.77 -0.72 -8.17
C TYR A 184 4.78 -0.35 -9.66
N ALA A 185 4.26 -1.25 -10.50
CA ALA A 185 4.05 -0.99 -11.91
C ALA A 185 2.55 -0.91 -12.18
N PHE A 186 2.11 0.16 -12.83
CA PHE A 186 0.78 0.19 -13.40
C PHE A 186 0.73 -0.77 -14.58
N GLU A 187 -0.36 -1.51 -14.70
CA GLU A 187 -0.57 -2.39 -15.86
C GLU A 187 -0.80 -1.52 -17.10
N HIS A 188 -0.29 -1.98 -18.25
CA HIS A 188 -0.58 -1.35 -19.53
C HIS A 188 -1.95 -1.83 -19.99
N ASP A 189 -2.91 -0.91 -20.16
CA ASP A 189 -4.14 -1.24 -20.88
C ASP A 189 -3.78 -1.54 -22.35
N HIS A 190 -3.64 -2.82 -22.67
CA HIS A 190 -3.48 -3.30 -24.03
C HIS A 190 -4.83 -3.50 -24.73
N GLU A 191 -5.85 -2.71 -24.38
CA GLU A 191 -7.17 -2.74 -25.02
C GLU A 191 -7.53 -1.37 -25.60
N ASP A 192 -7.07 -1.10 -26.83
CA ASP A 192 -7.94 -0.75 -27.97
C ASP A 192 -7.09 -0.21 -29.14
N GLU A 193 -6.93 -1.01 -30.20
CA GLU A 193 -6.41 -0.55 -31.50
C GLU A 193 -7.34 0.47 -32.20
N ASN A 194 -8.27 1.11 -31.50
CA ASN A 194 -9.34 1.90 -32.10
C ASN A 194 -9.78 3.16 -31.34
N THR A 195 -9.10 3.55 -30.26
CA THR A 195 -9.31 4.86 -29.62
C THR A 195 -8.35 5.90 -30.20
N THR A 196 -8.92 7.03 -30.57
CA THR A 196 -8.25 8.13 -31.25
C THR A 196 -7.33 8.89 -30.30
N GLU A 197 -6.02 8.92 -30.59
CA GLU A 197 -5.03 9.97 -30.29
C GLU A 197 -5.31 10.91 -29.09
N GLU A 198 -5.54 10.38 -27.89
CA GLU A 198 -5.40 11.14 -26.64
C GLU A 198 -4.37 10.44 -25.73
N GLU A 199 -3.14 10.94 -25.81
CA GLU A 199 -2.05 10.85 -24.82
C GLU A 199 -1.90 9.53 -24.05
N HIS A 200 -1.46 8.46 -24.74
CA HIS A 200 -0.85 7.30 -24.06
C HIS A 200 0.54 7.69 -23.51
N ALA A 201 0.58 8.38 -22.37
CA ALA A 201 1.75 8.28 -21.51
C ALA A 201 1.82 6.82 -21.05
N GLY A 202 2.93 6.12 -21.33
CA GLY A 202 3.10 4.71 -20.97
C GLY A 202 2.84 4.49 -19.48
N ALA A 203 2.38 3.29 -19.10
CA ALA A 203 2.03 2.98 -17.72
C ALA A 203 3.20 3.32 -16.77
N ALA A 204 2.88 4.05 -15.70
CA ALA A 204 3.89 4.52 -14.78
C ALA A 204 4.49 3.36 -13.97
N HIS A 205 5.77 3.46 -13.65
CA HIS A 205 6.51 2.55 -12.80
C HIS A 205 7.08 3.36 -11.64
N ILE A 206 6.61 3.08 -10.43
CA ILE A 206 7.01 3.78 -9.21
C ILE A 206 8.05 2.95 -8.50
N ALA A 207 9.17 3.57 -8.17
CA ALA A 207 10.29 2.95 -7.48
C ALA A 207 10.63 3.70 -6.19
N LEU A 208 10.61 3.00 -5.07
CA LEU A 208 11.09 3.48 -3.78
C LEU A 208 12.51 2.95 -3.55
N THR A 209 13.47 3.83 -3.31
CA THR A 209 14.86 3.42 -3.05
C THR A 209 15.13 3.23 -1.55
N LYS A 210 16.23 2.53 -1.23
CA LYS A 210 16.70 2.32 0.15
C LYS A 210 17.00 3.62 0.92
N SER A 211 17.16 4.76 0.23
CA SER A 211 17.34 6.06 0.89
C SER A 211 16.03 6.83 1.12
N GLY A 212 14.87 6.24 0.79
CA GLY A 212 13.56 6.86 0.95
C GLY A 212 13.18 7.82 -0.19
N LYS A 213 13.84 7.73 -1.35
CA LYS A 213 13.46 8.50 -2.53
C LYS A 213 12.50 7.72 -3.41
N VAL A 214 11.54 8.43 -3.98
CA VAL A 214 10.61 7.95 -4.97
C VAL A 214 11.05 8.44 -6.34
N TYR A 215 11.15 7.51 -7.27
CA TYR A 215 11.36 7.73 -8.69
C TYR A 215 10.12 7.25 -9.42
N VAL A 216 9.76 7.96 -10.49
CA VAL A 216 8.69 7.55 -11.39
C VAL A 216 9.31 7.39 -12.77
N TYR A 217 8.92 6.33 -13.45
CA TYR A 217 9.38 6.00 -14.79
C TYR A 217 8.19 5.68 -15.68
N HIS A 218 8.37 5.83 -16.98
CA HIS A 218 7.44 5.34 -17.99
C HIS A 218 8.22 4.59 -19.06
N GLU A 219 7.52 3.68 -19.73
CA GLU A 219 8.02 3.09 -20.98
C GLU A 219 7.81 4.09 -22.12
N GLU A 220 8.88 4.44 -22.85
CA GLU A 220 8.73 5.23 -24.07
C GLU A 220 8.53 4.30 -25.27
N GLU A 221 7.48 4.58 -26.05
CA GLU A 221 7.18 3.83 -27.26
C GLU A 221 8.39 3.77 -28.21
N GLY A 222 8.84 2.55 -28.52
CA GLY A 222 9.97 2.32 -29.42
C GLY A 222 11.36 2.44 -28.79
N THR A 223 11.46 2.56 -27.46
CA THR A 223 12.72 2.44 -26.72
C THR A 223 12.79 1.11 -25.96
N GLU A 224 13.99 0.55 -25.83
CA GLU A 224 14.23 -0.55 -24.88
C GLU A 224 14.59 0.08 -23.53
N GLY A 225 13.61 0.17 -22.62
CA GLY A 225 13.81 0.50 -21.21
C GLY A 225 13.02 1.70 -20.68
N LEU A 226 13.18 1.93 -19.38
CA LEU A 226 12.46 2.93 -18.61
C LEU A 226 13.09 4.32 -18.69
N THR A 227 12.27 5.35 -18.92
CA THR A 227 12.66 6.76 -18.85
C THR A 227 12.10 7.39 -17.59
N GLN A 228 12.93 8.15 -16.87
CA GLN A 228 12.47 8.81 -15.64
C GLN A 228 11.53 9.97 -15.97
N GLU A 229 10.38 9.98 -15.31
CA GLU A 229 9.43 11.09 -15.31
C GLU A 229 9.78 12.07 -14.17
N GLY A 230 9.84 13.36 -14.50
CA GLY A 230 10.05 14.42 -13.52
C GLY A 230 11.33 14.27 -12.68
N SER A 231 11.32 14.88 -11.49
CA SER A 231 12.42 14.78 -10.53
C SER A 231 12.06 13.85 -9.38
N ALA A 232 12.99 12.99 -8.98
CA ALA A 232 12.83 12.19 -7.78
C ALA A 232 12.62 13.06 -6.52
N PHE A 233 11.77 12.59 -5.62
CA PHE A 233 11.43 13.28 -4.37
C PHE A 233 11.59 12.33 -3.17
N ALA A 234 11.82 12.90 -1.98
CA ALA A 234 12.03 12.11 -0.77
C ALA A 234 10.75 12.01 0.08
N LEU A 235 10.50 10.84 0.66
CA LEU A 235 9.47 10.66 1.67
C LEU A 235 9.93 11.27 3.00
N GLU A 236 9.07 12.09 3.61
CA GLU A 236 9.39 12.79 4.83
C GLU A 236 9.51 11.83 6.01
N GLY A 237 10.67 11.84 6.68
CA GLY A 237 10.92 10.96 7.83
C GLY A 237 11.41 9.56 7.45
N VAL A 238 11.70 9.31 6.17
CA VAL A 238 12.30 8.08 5.67
C VAL A 238 13.73 8.38 5.27
N SER A 239 14.67 7.68 5.89
CA SER A 239 16.11 7.75 5.60
C SER A 239 16.69 6.39 5.23
N THR A 240 15.97 5.32 5.55
CA THR A 240 16.30 3.93 5.25
C THR A 240 15.03 3.17 4.89
N CYS A 241 15.10 2.33 3.86
CA CYS A 241 13.99 1.48 3.46
C CYS A 241 14.47 0.04 3.31
N GLU A 242 13.70 -0.90 3.84
CA GLU A 242 13.87 -2.34 3.68
C GLU A 242 12.59 -2.88 2.99
N GLU A 243 12.76 -3.87 2.09
CA GLU A 243 11.68 -4.40 1.26
C GLU A 243 10.54 -4.98 2.11
N ASP A 244 10.89 -5.67 3.20
CA ASP A 244 10.02 -6.27 4.22
C ASP A 244 9.51 -5.26 5.28
N ARG A 245 9.86 -3.98 5.11
CA ARG A 245 9.46 -2.89 6.04
C ARG A 245 8.83 -1.70 5.32
N SER A 246 8.38 -1.93 4.09
CA SER A 246 7.74 -0.94 3.23
C SER A 246 6.80 -1.63 2.26
N SER A 247 5.84 -0.89 1.72
CA SER A 247 4.89 -1.45 0.76
C SER A 247 4.37 -0.35 -0.16
N ILE A 248 4.08 -0.70 -1.41
CA ILE A 248 3.45 0.20 -2.38
C ILE A 248 2.21 -0.52 -2.93
N VAL A 249 1.06 0.14 -2.91
CA VAL A 249 -0.21 -0.42 -3.41
C VAL A 249 -0.97 0.62 -4.21
N LYS A 250 -1.74 0.18 -5.20
CA LYS A 250 -2.62 1.05 -6.00
C LYS A 250 -3.59 1.82 -5.11
N ALA A 251 -3.66 3.14 -5.29
CA ALA A 251 -4.69 3.98 -4.70
C ALA A 251 -5.80 4.28 -5.72
N SER A 252 -5.40 4.62 -6.94
CA SER A 252 -6.23 4.90 -8.12
C SER A 252 -5.43 4.60 -9.38
N ASP A 253 -5.95 4.86 -10.58
CA ASP A 253 -5.20 4.70 -11.84
C ASP A 253 -4.03 5.68 -12.00
N TYR A 254 -4.00 6.71 -11.15
CA TYR A 254 -3.00 7.78 -11.21
C TYR A 254 -2.25 7.95 -9.88
N GLY A 255 -2.34 6.95 -8.98
CA GLY A 255 -1.78 7.10 -7.65
C GLY A 255 -1.57 5.80 -6.90
N VAL A 256 -0.62 5.84 -5.96
CA VAL A 256 -0.30 4.74 -5.06
C VAL A 256 -0.27 5.22 -3.61
N TYR A 257 -0.57 4.31 -2.70
CA TYR A 257 -0.16 4.44 -1.32
C TYR A 257 1.21 3.82 -1.11
N ILE A 258 2.09 4.56 -0.46
CA ILE A 258 3.40 4.07 0.01
C ILE A 258 3.37 4.02 1.53
N PHE A 259 3.64 2.85 2.12
CA PHE A 259 3.83 2.71 3.56
C PHE A 259 5.31 2.58 3.89
N SER A 260 5.75 3.25 4.97
CA SER A 260 7.09 3.08 5.54
C SER A 260 7.00 2.76 7.02
N ALA A 261 7.58 1.64 7.44
CA ALA A 261 7.66 1.27 8.85
C ALA A 261 8.66 2.14 9.63
N GLU A 262 9.65 2.76 8.98
CA GLU A 262 10.59 3.68 9.66
C GLU A 262 9.85 4.92 10.17
N SER A 263 9.04 5.54 9.31
CA SER A 263 8.28 6.74 9.64
C SER A 263 6.89 6.46 10.22
N GLN A 264 6.44 5.20 10.20
CA GLN A 264 5.09 4.76 10.58
C GLN A 264 4.01 5.60 9.89
N THR A 265 4.21 5.87 8.60
CA THR A 265 3.39 6.79 7.81
C THR A 265 2.97 6.14 6.49
N LEU A 266 1.70 6.32 6.14
CA LEU A 266 1.12 6.06 4.83
C LEU A 266 1.15 7.36 4.03
N TYR A 267 1.71 7.33 2.83
CA TYR A 267 1.80 8.46 1.91
C TYR A 267 0.93 8.19 0.69
N LEU A 268 0.12 9.16 0.28
CA LEU A 268 -0.51 9.14 -1.04
C LEU A 268 0.42 9.88 -2.02
N VAL A 269 0.79 9.18 -3.09
CA VAL A 269 1.60 9.70 -4.19
C VAL A 269 0.76 9.58 -5.46
N ASP A 270 0.40 10.70 -6.06
CA ASP A 270 -0.45 10.76 -7.24
C ASP A 270 0.00 11.88 -8.20
N SER A 271 -0.51 11.84 -9.43
CA SER A 271 -0.18 12.82 -10.48
C SER A 271 -1.26 13.89 -10.66
N HIS A 272 -2.55 13.56 -10.51
CA HIS A 272 -3.69 14.49 -10.66
C HIS A 272 -3.63 15.35 -11.95
N GLY A 273 -3.01 14.83 -13.02
CA GLY A 273 -2.80 15.53 -14.30
C GLY A 273 -1.55 16.45 -14.34
N GLU A 274 -0.71 16.41 -13.31
CA GLU A 274 0.62 17.01 -13.24
C GLU A 274 1.68 15.91 -13.00
N ASP A 275 2.94 16.30 -12.71
CA ASP A 275 3.98 15.34 -12.33
C ASP A 275 3.61 14.62 -11.00
N PHE A 276 3.91 13.33 -10.89
CA PHE A 276 3.75 12.59 -9.64
C PHE A 276 4.41 13.28 -8.44
N HIS A 277 3.66 13.46 -7.36
CA HIS A 277 4.16 14.03 -6.12
C HIS A 277 3.40 13.51 -4.90
N ARG A 278 3.96 13.74 -3.70
CA ARG A 278 3.28 13.40 -2.45
C ARG A 278 2.12 14.36 -2.17
N HIS A 279 0.91 13.86 -2.34
CA HIS A 279 -0.34 14.57 -2.07
C HIS A 279 -0.64 14.68 -0.58
N SER A 280 -0.71 13.53 0.09
CA SER A 280 -1.20 13.41 1.47
C SER A 280 -0.38 12.42 2.29
N LYS A 281 -0.52 12.50 3.63
CA LYS A 281 0.11 11.55 4.54
C LYS A 281 -0.67 11.35 5.84
N TRP A 282 -0.63 10.12 6.36
CA TRP A 282 -1.30 9.74 7.60
C TRP A 282 -0.39 8.87 8.46
N THR A 283 -0.24 9.22 9.74
CA THR A 283 0.49 8.39 10.70
C THR A 283 -0.35 7.18 11.09
N GLY A 284 0.24 5.99 11.14
CA GLY A 284 -0.42 4.72 11.46
C GLY A 284 -1.26 4.76 12.74
N SER A 285 -0.78 5.48 13.76
CA SER A 285 -1.48 5.69 15.04
C SER A 285 -2.88 6.33 14.92
N LYS A 286 -3.24 6.86 13.74
CA LYS A 286 -4.57 7.43 13.51
C LYS A 286 -5.64 6.38 13.23
N PHE A 287 -5.29 5.26 12.60
CA PHE A 287 -6.22 4.19 12.20
C PHE A 287 -5.88 2.83 12.81
N LEU A 288 -4.71 2.71 13.46
CA LEU A 288 -4.26 1.48 14.10
C LEU A 288 -4.32 1.54 15.64
N PRO A 289 -4.44 0.38 16.31
CA PRO A 289 -4.37 0.31 17.77
C PRO A 289 -3.06 0.88 18.33
N THR A 290 -3.11 1.49 19.51
CA THR A 290 -1.97 2.21 20.14
C THR A 290 -0.73 1.34 20.41
N ASN A 291 -0.89 0.02 20.55
CA ASN A 291 0.21 -0.91 20.85
C ASN A 291 0.62 -1.76 19.63
N PHE A 292 0.22 -1.35 18.43
CA PHE A 292 0.51 -2.06 17.20
C PHE A 292 1.44 -1.21 16.32
N THR A 293 2.55 -1.80 15.86
CA THR A 293 3.55 -1.13 15.03
C THR A 293 3.79 -1.99 13.79
N PRO A 294 3.07 -1.74 12.69
CA PRO A 294 3.23 -2.55 11.49
C PRO A 294 4.62 -2.42 10.89
N THR A 295 5.10 -3.54 10.36
CA THR A 295 6.26 -3.63 9.48
C THR A 295 5.83 -3.64 8.02
N GLU A 296 4.69 -4.23 7.69
CA GLU A 296 4.18 -4.35 6.32
C GLU A 296 2.73 -3.88 6.20
N PHE A 297 2.34 -3.60 4.96
CA PHE A 297 1.03 -3.09 4.60
C PHE A 297 0.61 -3.63 3.23
N VAL A 298 -0.66 -3.93 3.07
CA VAL A 298 -1.26 -4.20 1.76
C VAL A 298 -2.68 -3.63 1.72
N GLY A 299 -3.19 -3.34 0.53
CA GLY A 299 -4.54 -2.83 0.33
C GLY A 299 -5.23 -3.54 -0.81
N ILE A 300 -6.51 -3.85 -0.64
CA ILE A 300 -7.41 -4.40 -1.66
C ILE A 300 -8.77 -3.70 -1.61
N GLY A 301 -9.47 -3.62 -2.74
CA GLY A 301 -10.83 -3.10 -2.84
C GLY A 301 -11.88 -4.18 -2.55
N GLU A 302 -13.08 -3.75 -2.16
CA GLU A 302 -14.23 -4.64 -1.96
C GLU A 302 -14.94 -5.00 -3.27
N SER A 303 -14.83 -4.18 -4.31
CA SER A 303 -15.41 -4.39 -5.62
C SER A 303 -14.36 -4.81 -6.64
N ASP A 304 -14.77 -5.62 -7.62
CA ASP A 304 -14.11 -5.65 -8.92
C ASP A 304 -14.05 -4.18 -9.40
N ASP A 305 -12.86 -3.67 -9.73
CA ASP A 305 -12.69 -2.36 -10.36
C ASP A 305 -13.35 -2.44 -11.75
N HIS A 306 -14.68 -2.47 -11.79
CA HIS A 306 -15.45 -2.25 -12.99
C HIS A 306 -15.42 -0.76 -13.23
N ASP A 307 -14.64 -0.38 -14.24
CA ASP A 307 -14.70 0.91 -14.91
C ASP A 307 -16.11 1.48 -14.78
N HIS A 308 -16.22 2.55 -14.01
CA HIS A 308 -17.42 3.35 -14.03
C HIS A 308 -17.52 3.92 -15.43
N ASN A 309 -18.32 3.26 -16.25
CA ASN A 309 -18.75 3.76 -17.54
C ASN A 309 -19.50 5.07 -17.30
N GLU A 310 -18.77 6.19 -17.25
CA GLU A 310 -19.31 7.54 -17.18
C GLU A 310 -20.08 7.75 -18.48
N THR A 311 -21.35 7.38 -18.44
CA THR A 311 -22.33 7.71 -19.46
C THR A 311 -22.64 9.19 -19.32
N TYR A 312 -21.97 10.01 -20.12
CA TYR A 312 -22.42 11.36 -20.50
C TYR A 312 -23.52 11.30 -21.56
#